data_AF-A0A0E0CQ11-F1
#
_entry.id   AF-A0A0E0CQ11-F1
#
_cell.length_a   1.000
_cell.length_b   1.000
_cell.length_c   1.000
_cell.angle_alpha   90.00
_cell.angle_beta   90.00
_cell.angle_gamma   90.00
#
_symmetry.space_group_name_H-M   'P 1'
#
loop_
_entity.id
_entity.type
_entity.pdbx_description
1 polymer ?
#
loop_
_entity_poly.entity_id
_entity_poly.type
_entity_poly.pdbx_seq_one_letter_code
_entity_poly.pdbx_strand_id
1 'polypeptide(L)'
;MATARTPLLSLRPQLSVEEFIARYIQLHAPHVRDAVAALVLDMFAAPMVDVARDLGVPSYVFMSSTSAMLALMLHLPVLHERVTVEFDEVDGNVDVPGLPPLPPESMPCRARWWTRRAPTTRVCITISMSGT
;
A
#
# COMPACT_ATOMS: atom_id res chain seq x y z
N MET A 1 39.10 -43.67 26.72
CA MET A 1 38.96 -42.91 25.45
C MET A 1 37.56 -42.32 25.43
N ALA A 2 37.47 -41.00 25.46
CA ALA A 2 36.26 -40.24 25.75
C ALA A 2 35.25 -40.27 24.60
N THR A 3 33.98 -40.32 25.01
CA THR A 3 32.75 -40.32 24.23
C THR A 3 32.53 -38.99 23.50
N ALA A 4 32.33 -39.06 22.18
CA ALA A 4 31.81 -37.95 21.39
C ALA A 4 30.33 -37.75 21.72
N ARG A 5 30.03 -36.73 22.54
CA ARG A 5 28.67 -36.24 22.77
C ARG A 5 28.35 -35.20 21.71
N THR A 6 27.45 -35.55 20.80
CA THR A 6 26.67 -34.62 19.98
C THR A 6 26.06 -33.53 20.86
N PRO A 7 26.16 -32.24 20.53
CA PRO A 7 25.40 -31.22 21.24
C PRO A 7 23.98 -31.22 20.66
N LEU A 8 23.14 -32.11 21.16
CA LEU A 8 21.69 -31.98 21.03
C LEU A 8 21.22 -30.94 22.05
N LEU A 9 20.52 -29.92 21.54
CA LEU A 9 19.68 -28.97 22.26
C LEU A 9 20.38 -28.07 23.30
N SER A 10 21.10 -27.04 22.82
CA SER A 10 21.09 -25.76 23.51
C SER A 10 19.72 -25.11 23.30
N LEU A 11 18.81 -25.39 24.22
CA LEU A 11 17.50 -24.74 24.32
C LEU A 11 17.77 -23.23 24.52
N ARG A 12 17.67 -22.45 23.44
CA ARG A 12 17.78 -20.99 23.54
C ARG A 12 16.65 -20.49 24.45
N PRO A 13 16.94 -19.52 25.34
CA PRO A 13 16.00 -19.03 26.34
C PRO A 13 14.77 -18.48 25.63
N GLN A 14 13.62 -18.63 26.28
CA GLN A 14 12.26 -18.33 25.79
C GLN A 14 12.25 -17.29 24.66
N LEU A 15 12.18 -17.78 23.42
CA LEU A 15 12.14 -16.94 22.22
C LEU A 15 10.99 -15.96 22.38
N SER A 16 11.22 -14.65 22.20
CA SER A 16 10.12 -13.69 22.30
C SER A 16 9.06 -14.01 21.23
N VAL A 17 7.82 -13.59 21.46
CA VAL A 17 6.74 -13.77 20.46
C VAL A 17 7.16 -13.16 19.11
N GLU A 18 7.86 -12.03 19.14
CA GLU A 18 8.37 -11.35 17.93
C GLU A 18 9.45 -12.16 17.22
N GLU A 19 10.43 -12.70 17.95
CA GLU A 19 11.46 -13.56 17.37
C GLU A 19 10.85 -14.83 16.77
N PHE A 20 9.81 -15.35 17.42
CA PHE A 20 9.10 -16.54 16.95
C PHE A 20 8.37 -16.23 15.64
N ILE A 21 7.60 -15.14 15.60
CA ILE A 21 6.89 -14.67 14.40
C ILE A 21 7.89 -14.39 13.28
N ALA A 22 8.97 -13.65 13.53
CA ALA A 22 9.98 -13.33 12.54
C ALA A 22 10.62 -14.60 11.97
N ARG A 23 11.00 -15.55 12.83
CA ARG A 23 11.61 -16.82 12.39
C ARG A 23 10.62 -17.70 11.63
N TYR A 24 9.36 -17.73 12.05
CA TYR A 24 8.29 -18.43 11.34
C TYR A 24 8.10 -17.86 9.93
N ILE A 25 8.02 -16.54 9.78
CA ILE A 25 7.91 -15.86 8.48
C ILE A 25 9.13 -16.18 7.60
N GLN A 26 10.34 -16.06 8.15
CA GLN A 26 11.58 -16.31 7.38
C GLN A 26 11.69 -17.75 6.88
N LEU A 27 11.22 -18.73 7.66
CA LEU A 27 11.21 -20.13 7.25
C LEU A 27 10.30 -20.38 6.03
N HIS A 28 9.20 -19.64 5.93
CA HIS A 28 8.20 -19.81 4.87
C HIS A 28 8.40 -18.87 3.68
N ALA A 29 9.19 -17.81 3.83
CA ALA A 29 9.49 -16.84 2.78
C ALA A 29 9.86 -17.46 1.41
N PRO A 30 10.77 -18.46 1.29
CA PRO A 30 11.08 -19.05 -0.01
C PRO A 30 9.88 -19.76 -0.64
N HIS A 31 9.09 -20.49 0.16
CA HIS A 31 7.90 -21.18 -0.34
C HIS A 31 6.82 -20.22 -0.83
N VAL A 32 6.67 -19.07 -0.16
CA VAL A 32 5.73 -18.02 -0.57
C VAL A 32 6.18 -17.38 -1.88
N ARG A 33 7.48 -17.14 -2.07
CA ARG A 33 8.02 -16.58 -3.32
C ARG A 33 7.69 -17.45 -4.53
N ASP A 34 7.84 -18.76 -4.40
CA ASP A 34 7.59 -19.69 -5.51
C ASP A 34 6.10 -19.94 -5.76
N ALA A 35 5.24 -19.74 -4.75
CA ALA A 35 3.81 -20.00 -4.83
C ALA A 35 2.95 -18.79 -5.23
N VAL A 36 3.45 -17.56 -5.07
CA VAL A 36 2.68 -16.34 -5.35
C VAL A 36 2.78 -15.99 -6.83
N ALA A 37 1.63 -15.99 -7.51
CA ALA A 37 1.53 -15.58 -8.92
C ALA A 37 1.21 -14.09 -9.11
N ALA A 38 0.60 -13.44 -8.11
CA ALA A 38 0.21 -12.03 -8.15
C ALA A 38 -0.09 -11.51 -6.74
N LEU A 39 -0.03 -10.19 -6.53
CA LEU A 39 -0.50 -9.53 -5.32
C LEU A 39 -1.73 -8.66 -5.60
N VAL A 40 -2.81 -8.87 -4.85
CA VAL A 40 -3.96 -7.95 -4.83
C VAL A 40 -3.87 -7.13 -3.54
N LEU A 41 -3.71 -5.83 -3.69
CA LEU A 41 -3.40 -4.90 -2.63
C LEU A 41 -4.56 -3.93 -2.44
N ASP A 42 -4.90 -3.60 -1.20
CA ASP A 42 -5.75 -2.44 -0.95
C ASP A 42 -4.99 -1.14 -1.27
N MET A 43 -5.71 -0.07 -1.59
CA MET A 43 -5.12 1.25 -1.86
C MET A 43 -4.16 1.72 -0.75
N PHE A 44 -4.47 1.47 0.52
CA PHE A 44 -3.61 1.88 1.63
C PHE A 44 -2.31 1.05 1.72
N ALA A 45 -2.26 -0.10 1.04
CA ALA A 45 -1.08 -0.95 0.93
C ALA A 45 -0.21 -0.60 -0.30
N ALA A 46 -0.29 0.63 -0.82
CA ALA A 46 0.54 1.09 -1.94
C ALA A 46 2.06 0.80 -1.79
N PRO A 47 2.68 0.87 -0.59
CA PRO A 47 4.10 0.49 -0.43
C PRO A 47 4.41 -0.98 -0.79
N MET A 48 3.41 -1.87 -0.75
CA MET A 48 3.56 -3.27 -1.14
C MET A 48 3.72 -3.46 -2.66
N VAL A 49 3.45 -2.43 -3.47
CA VAL A 49 3.70 -2.46 -4.92
C VAL A 49 5.20 -2.61 -5.20
N ASP A 50 6.06 -1.93 -4.43
CA ASP A 50 7.50 -2.07 -4.58
C ASP A 50 7.97 -3.48 -4.18
N VAL A 51 7.35 -4.07 -3.15
CA VAL A 51 7.58 -5.48 -2.77
C VAL A 51 7.15 -6.44 -3.88
N ALA A 52 6.01 -6.20 -4.53
CA ALA A 52 5.56 -7.01 -5.66
C ALA A 52 6.56 -6.97 -6.83
N ARG A 53 7.11 -5.78 -7.10
CA ARG A 53 8.15 -5.57 -8.11
C ARG A 53 9.42 -6.36 -7.77
N ASP A 54 9.86 -6.32 -6.52
CA ASP A 54 11.04 -7.07 -6.04
C ASP A 54 10.82 -8.59 -6.07
N LEU A 55 9.56 -9.03 -5.99
CA LEU A 55 9.15 -10.42 -6.15
C LEU A 55 9.00 -10.83 -7.62
N GLY A 56 8.98 -9.88 -8.57
CA GLY A 56 8.78 -10.16 -9.99
C GLY A 56 7.36 -10.58 -10.35
N VAL A 57 6.37 -10.28 -9.50
CA VAL A 57 4.96 -10.67 -9.70
C VAL A 57 4.10 -9.45 -10.02
N PRO A 58 3.03 -9.59 -10.83
CA PRO A 58 2.08 -8.50 -11.07
C PRO A 58 1.38 -8.08 -9.77
N SER A 59 1.17 -6.77 -9.62
CA SER A 59 0.39 -6.16 -8.52
C SER A 59 -0.89 -5.53 -9.04
N TYR A 60 -2.00 -5.79 -8.37
CA TYR A 60 -3.31 -5.20 -8.65
C TYR A 60 -3.78 -4.42 -7.43
N VAL A 61 -4.20 -3.18 -7.63
CA VAL A 61 -4.76 -2.35 -6.54
C VAL A 61 -6.28 -2.47 -6.58
N PHE A 62 -6.84 -3.00 -5.52
CA PHE A 62 -8.27 -3.05 -5.26
C PHE A 62 -8.70 -1.79 -4.51
N MET A 63 -9.73 -1.13 -5.02
CA MET A 63 -10.38 -0.02 -4.33
C MET A 63 -11.61 -0.53 -3.59
N SER A 64 -11.52 -0.59 -2.26
CA SER A 64 -12.64 -0.98 -1.38
C SER A 64 -13.70 0.12 -1.22
N SER A 65 -13.40 1.33 -1.66
CA SER A 65 -14.26 2.52 -1.57
C SER A 65 -15.06 2.78 -2.85
N THR A 66 -15.90 3.83 -2.83
CA THR A 66 -16.73 4.23 -3.98
C THR A 66 -15.92 4.74 -5.17
N SER A 67 -16.52 4.71 -6.37
CA SER A 67 -15.93 5.30 -7.58
C SER A 67 -15.66 6.80 -7.44
N ALA A 68 -16.47 7.51 -6.65
CA ALA A 68 -16.25 8.93 -6.35
C ALA A 68 -14.95 9.15 -5.56
N MET A 69 -14.69 8.31 -4.55
CA MET A 69 -13.41 8.37 -3.83
C MET A 69 -12.24 8.07 -4.77
N LEU A 70 -12.37 7.09 -5.67
CA LEU A 70 -11.33 6.81 -6.68
C LEU A 70 -11.08 8.02 -7.59
N ALA A 71 -12.13 8.65 -8.12
CA ALA A 71 -12.00 9.82 -9.00
C ALA A 71 -11.31 10.99 -8.27
N LEU A 72 -11.68 11.24 -7.02
CA LEU A 72 -11.02 12.22 -6.16
C LEU A 72 -9.53 11.87 -5.96
N MET A 73 -9.23 10.63 -5.58
CA MET A 73 -7.86 10.14 -5.34
C MET A 73 -6.96 10.25 -6.59
N LEU A 74 -7.50 10.01 -7.78
CA LEU A 74 -6.79 10.21 -9.04
C LEU A 74 -6.55 11.70 -9.35
N HIS A 75 -7.46 12.58 -8.92
CA HIS A 75 -7.36 14.02 -9.14
C HIS A 75 -6.56 14.76 -8.05
N LEU A 76 -6.29 14.10 -6.91
CA LEU A 76 -5.56 14.67 -5.77
C LEU A 76 -4.21 15.33 -6.14
N PRO A 77 -3.36 14.78 -7.01
CA PRO A 77 -2.11 15.44 -7.41
C PRO A 77 -2.34 16.79 -8.08
N VAL A 78 -3.35 16.88 -8.96
CA VAL A 78 -3.73 18.13 -9.64
C VAL A 78 -4.31 19.13 -8.65
N LEU A 79 -5.15 18.66 -7.72
CA LEU A 79 -5.68 19.49 -6.64
C LEU A 79 -4.56 20.00 -5.73
N HIS A 80 -3.56 19.18 -5.43
CA HIS A 80 -2.43 19.59 -4.59
C HIS A 80 -1.60 20.71 -5.21
N GLU A 81 -1.44 20.72 -6.54
CA GLU A 81 -0.77 21.80 -7.26
C GLU A 81 -1.61 23.07 -7.35
N ARG A 82 -2.94 22.93 -7.50
CA ARG A 82 -3.86 24.06 -7.69
C ARG A 82 -4.34 24.71 -6.39
N VAL A 83 -4.49 23.92 -5.34
CA VAL A 83 -5.02 24.32 -4.05
C VAL A 83 -3.87 24.42 -3.06
N THR A 84 -3.41 25.64 -2.80
CA THR A 84 -2.29 25.92 -1.89
C THR A 84 -2.68 25.98 -0.42
N VAL A 85 -3.99 25.98 -0.15
CA VAL A 85 -4.60 26.06 1.19
C VAL A 85 -5.19 24.71 1.58
N GLU A 86 -5.54 24.51 2.85
CA GLU A 86 -6.26 23.28 3.23
C GLU A 86 -7.67 23.29 2.60
N PHE A 87 -8.25 22.10 2.37
CA PHE A 87 -9.57 22.01 1.72
C PHE A 87 -10.64 22.81 2.46
N ASP A 88 -10.57 22.87 3.79
CA ASP A 88 -11.50 23.62 4.65
C ASP A 88 -11.37 25.16 4.49
N GLU A 89 -10.31 25.63 3.83
CA GLU A 89 -10.02 27.05 3.56
C GLU A 89 -10.27 27.42 2.09
N VAL A 90 -10.75 26.47 1.27
CA VAL A 90 -11.08 26.73 -0.14
C VAL A 90 -12.40 27.48 -0.23
N ASP A 91 -12.34 28.68 -0.81
CA ASP A 91 -13.54 29.45 -1.15
C ASP A 91 -14.27 28.79 -2.33
N GLY A 92 -15.30 28.01 -2.02
CA GLY A 92 -16.20 27.39 -3.00
C GLY A 92 -16.02 25.88 -3.17
N ASN A 93 -16.71 25.32 -4.16
CA ASN A 93 -16.69 23.88 -4.40
C ASN A 93 -15.41 23.45 -5.15
N VAL A 94 -14.92 22.27 -4.83
CA VAL A 94 -13.78 21.66 -5.51
C VAL A 94 -14.27 20.86 -6.70
N ASP A 95 -13.71 21.16 -7.86
CA ASP A 95 -14.01 20.47 -9.11
C ASP A 95 -13.17 19.19 -9.23
N VAL A 96 -13.83 18.07 -9.49
CA VAL A 96 -13.21 16.77 -9.75
C VAL A 96 -13.85 16.21 -11.02
N PRO A 97 -13.06 15.93 -12.07
CA PRO A 97 -13.60 15.36 -13.31
C PRO A 97 -14.41 14.08 -13.06
N GLY A 98 -15.65 14.06 -13.54
CA GLY A 98 -16.56 12.92 -13.38
C GLY A 98 -17.40 12.94 -12.11
N LEU A 99 -17.29 13.98 -11.27
CA LEU A 99 -18.14 14.20 -10.11
C LEU A 99 -18.84 15.57 -10.17
N PRO A 100 -19.99 15.72 -9.50
CA PRO A 100 -20.53 17.05 -9.24
C PRO A 100 -19.56 17.85 -8.35
N PRO A 101 -19.55 19.19 -8.44
CA PRO A 101 -18.69 20.03 -7.61
C PRO A 101 -18.86 19.71 -6.12
N LEU A 102 -17.76 19.35 -5.47
CA LEU A 102 -17.76 18.84 -4.10
C LEU A 102 -17.63 20.00 -3.10
N PRO A 103 -18.47 20.08 -2.05
CA PRO A 103 -18.27 21.06 -0.99
C PRO A 103 -16.97 20.74 -0.20
N PRO A 104 -16.24 21.76 0.28
CA PRO A 104 -15.05 21.58 1.13
C PRO A 104 -15.22 20.57 2.27
N GLU A 105 -16.39 20.57 2.92
CA GLU A 105 -16.76 19.70 4.04
C GLU A 105 -16.77 18.20 3.67
N SER A 106 -16.92 17.88 2.38
CA SER A 106 -16.90 16.50 1.89
C SER A 106 -15.49 16.00 1.56
N MET A 107 -14.48 16.87 1.64
CA MET A 107 -13.09 16.49 1.44
C MET A 107 -12.56 15.73 2.65
N PRO A 108 -11.74 14.69 2.45
CA PRO A 108 -11.09 14.01 3.55
C PRO A 108 -10.16 14.99 4.28
N CYS A 109 -10.46 15.26 5.56
CA CYS A 109 -9.63 16.11 6.39
C CYS A 109 -8.21 15.53 6.48
N ARG A 110 -7.19 16.31 6.08
CA ARG A 110 -5.73 15.98 6.03
C ARG A 110 -5.28 15.08 4.86
N ALA A 111 -5.38 15.58 3.62
CA ALA A 111 -4.60 15.04 2.50
C ALA A 111 -3.09 15.31 2.59
N ARG A 112 -2.65 16.22 3.48
CA ARG A 112 -1.24 16.63 3.67
C ARG A 112 -0.28 15.49 4.03
N TRP A 113 -0.77 14.41 4.65
CA TRP A 113 0.08 13.26 4.99
C TRP A 113 0.42 12.40 3.76
N TRP A 114 -0.51 12.29 2.81
CA TRP A 114 -0.35 11.48 1.60
C TRP A 114 0.65 12.11 0.61
N THR A 115 0.62 13.44 0.46
CA THR A 115 1.46 14.17 -0.51
C THR A 115 2.92 14.28 -0.10
N ARG A 116 3.26 14.21 1.21
CA ARG A 116 4.66 14.31 1.68
C ARG A 116 5.46 13.01 1.62
N ARG A 117 4.83 11.83 1.48
CA ARG A 117 5.54 10.54 1.49
C ARG A 117 5.77 9.88 0.14
N ALA A 118 5.19 10.39 -0.94
CA ALA A 118 5.36 9.79 -2.26
C ALA A 118 6.00 10.76 -3.27
N PRO A 119 7.31 11.05 -3.19
CA PRO A 119 8.01 11.75 -4.27
C PRO A 119 8.24 10.85 -5.50
N THR A 120 7.84 9.57 -5.50
CA THR A 120 8.25 8.64 -6.56
C THR A 120 7.25 7.57 -6.98
N THR A 121 6.15 7.36 -6.25
CA THR A 121 5.16 6.36 -6.67
C THR A 121 4.26 6.98 -7.73
N ARG A 122 4.71 6.96 -8.99
CA ARG A 122 3.81 6.96 -10.14
C ARG A 122 2.90 5.74 -9.95
N VAL A 123 1.75 5.93 -9.32
CA VAL A 123 0.70 4.92 -9.31
C VAL A 123 0.17 4.90 -10.74
N CYS A 124 0.84 4.14 -11.59
CA CYS A 124 0.37 3.85 -12.93
C CYS A 124 -0.78 2.84 -12.76
N ILE A 125 -1.97 3.36 -12.43
CA ILE A 125 -3.20 2.59 -12.50
C ILE A 125 -3.50 2.44 -13.99
N THR A 126 -2.87 1.48 -14.66
CA THR A 126 -3.37 0.98 -15.94
C THR A 126 -4.67 0.24 -15.66
N ILE A 127 -5.78 0.97 -15.64
CA ILE A 127 -7.10 0.36 -15.82
C ILE A 127 -7.12 -0.13 -17.26
N SER A 128 -6.78 -1.40 -17.47
CA SER A 128 -7.00 -2.04 -18.77
C SER A 128 -8.51 -2.18 -18.97
N MET A 129 -9.13 -1.16 -19.54
CA MET A 129 -10.50 -1.26 -20.02
C MET A 129 -10.46 -2.05 -21.33
N SER A 130 -10.67 -3.35 -21.24
CA SER A 130 -11.03 -4.16 -22.41
C SER A 130 -12.47 -3.78 -22.78
N GLY A 131 -12.60 -3.07 -23.90
CA GLY A 131 -13.89 -2.66 -24.44
C GLY A 131 -14.66 -3.82 -25.05
N THR A 132 -15.98 -3.72 -24.98
CA THR A 132 -16.96 -4.38 -25.85
C THR A 132 -17.95 -3.33 -26.30
#